data_AF-A0A8T4JJX1-F1
#
_entry.id   AF-A0A8T4JJX1-F1
#
_cell.length_a   1.000
_cell.length_b   1.000
_cell.length_c   1.000
_cell.angle_alpha   90.00
_cell.angle_beta   90.00
_cell.angle_gamma   90.00
#
_symmetry.space_group_name_H-M   'P 1'
#
loop_
_entity.id
_entity.type
_entity.pdbx_description
1 polymer ?
#
loop_
_entity_poly.entity_id
_entity_poly.type
_entity_poly.pdbx_seq_one_letter_code
_entity_poly.pdbx_strand_id
1 'polypeptide(L)'
;MKNKLSRAQTEAQIKEIFAKNPTPKEIKKVKRLAMSKNIKLKELRKKFCQKCLVMFDVNNSEIKIKQGLKKIKCKKCAHISRYKLK
;
A
#
# COMPACT_ATOMS: atom_id res chain seq x y z
N MET A 1 -6.06 -21.00 -21.85
CA MET A 1 -6.41 -19.81 -21.05
C MET A 1 -5.59 -19.82 -19.76
N LYS A 2 -4.75 -18.82 -19.49
CA LYS A 2 -4.06 -18.74 -18.18
C LYS A 2 -5.13 -18.60 -17.09
N ASN A 3 -5.17 -19.54 -16.14
CA ASN A 3 -6.15 -19.56 -15.05
C ASN A 3 -6.25 -18.18 -14.42
N LYS A 4 -7.40 -17.52 -14.60
CA LYS A 4 -7.69 -16.25 -13.97
C LYS A 4 -7.80 -16.54 -12.47
N LEU A 5 -6.74 -16.24 -11.71
CA LEU A 5 -6.75 -16.26 -10.23
C LEU A 5 -8.08 -15.70 -9.71
N SER A 6 -8.72 -16.42 -8.80
CA SER A 6 -9.97 -15.97 -8.20
C SER A 6 -9.73 -14.71 -7.37
N ARG A 7 -10.81 -13.98 -7.05
CA ARG A 7 -10.72 -12.80 -6.18
C ARG A 7 -10.11 -13.16 -4.81
N ALA A 8 -10.58 -14.26 -4.21
CA ALA A 8 -10.09 -14.73 -2.92
C ALA A 8 -8.59 -15.12 -2.96
N GLN A 9 -8.16 -15.83 -4.00
CA GLN A 9 -6.75 -16.17 -4.19
C GLN A 9 -5.88 -14.92 -4.35
N THR A 10 -6.37 -13.92 -5.08
CA THR A 10 -5.66 -12.65 -5.27
C THR A 10 -5.54 -11.89 -3.94
N GLU A 11 -6.58 -11.88 -3.10
CA GLU A 11 -6.54 -11.27 -1.77
C GLU A 11 -5.53 -11.97 -0.85
N ALA A 12 -5.47 -13.31 -0.88
CA ALA A 12 -4.47 -14.09 -0.13
C ALA A 12 -3.04 -13.76 -0.59
N GLN A 13 -2.78 -13.78 -1.89
CA GLN A 13 -1.48 -13.47 -2.46
C GLN A 13 -1.02 -12.05 -2.11
N ILE A 14 -1.93 -11.07 -2.12
CA ILE A 14 -1.63 -9.70 -1.71
C ILE A 14 -1.18 -9.65 -0.24
N LYS A 15 -1.87 -10.35 0.66
CA LYS A 15 -1.52 -10.39 2.08
C LYS A 15 -0.14 -11.01 2.30
N GLU A 16 0.16 -12.12 1.63
CA GLU A 16 1.45 -12.79 1.70
C GLU A 16 2.60 -11.89 1.24
N ILE A 17 2.44 -11.20 0.11
CA ILE A 17 3.45 -10.27 -0.40
C ILE A 17 3.71 -9.14 0.62
N PHE A 18 2.65 -8.59 1.21
CA PHE A 18 2.78 -7.53 2.22
C PHE A 18 3.36 -7.99 3.55
N ALA A 19 3.32 -9.29 3.87
CA ALA A 19 3.95 -9.84 5.08
C ALA A 19 5.48 -9.91 4.97
N LYS A 20 6.04 -9.94 3.75
CA LYS A 20 7.48 -10.11 3.49
C LYS A 20 8.23 -8.79 3.24
N ASN A 21 7.71 -7.64 3.69
CA ASN A 21 8.28 -6.31 3.42
C ASN A 21 8.61 -6.09 1.92
N PRO A 22 7.57 -5.97 1.09
CA PRO A 22 7.73 -6.05 -0.35
C PRO A 22 8.51 -4.87 -0.93
N THR A 23 9.26 -5.15 -1.98
CA THR A 23 9.97 -4.16 -2.78
C THR A 23 8.99 -3.29 -3.58
N PRO A 24 9.41 -2.10 -4.07
CA PRO A 24 8.58 -1.26 -4.93
C PRO A 24 8.06 -1.97 -6.19
N LYS A 25 8.86 -2.91 -6.74
CA LYS A 25 8.48 -3.73 -7.90
C LYS A 25 7.31 -4.66 -7.55
N GLU A 26 7.34 -5.29 -6.38
CA GLU A 26 6.28 -6.17 -5.90
C GLU A 26 5.02 -5.39 -5.55
N ILE A 27 5.14 -4.23 -4.89
CA ILE A 27 3.99 -3.34 -4.63
C ILE A 27 3.35 -2.90 -5.95
N LYS A 28 4.15 -2.62 -6.99
CA LYS A 28 3.63 -2.32 -8.33
C LYS A 28 2.85 -3.49 -8.93
N LYS A 29 3.35 -4.72 -8.78
CA LYS A 29 2.63 -5.95 -9.19
C LYS A 29 1.32 -6.10 -8.43
N VAL A 30 1.34 -5.94 -7.11
CA VAL A 30 0.15 -5.99 -6.25
C VAL A 30 -0.89 -4.94 -6.66
N LYS A 31 -0.49 -3.69 -6.91
CA LYS A 31 -1.44 -2.65 -7.38
C LYS A 31 -2.14 -3.06 -8.68
N ARG A 32 -1.40 -3.63 -9.63
CA ARG A 32 -1.96 -4.12 -10.91
C ARG A 32 -2.92 -5.29 -10.69
N LEU A 33 -2.55 -6.26 -9.84
CA LEU A 33 -3.41 -7.41 -9.49
C LEU A 33 -4.69 -6.97 -8.76
N ALA A 34 -4.56 -6.07 -7.79
CA ALA A 34 -5.69 -5.53 -7.06
C ALA A 34 -6.65 -4.78 -8.00
N MET A 35 -6.10 -3.97 -8.92
CA MET A 35 -6.88 -3.24 -9.92
C MET A 35 -7.62 -4.19 -10.89
N SER A 36 -6.96 -5.24 -11.39
CA SER A 36 -7.58 -6.17 -12.34
C SER A 36 -8.73 -7.00 -11.76
N LYS A 37 -8.78 -7.11 -10.42
CA LYS A 37 -9.83 -7.84 -9.69
C LYS A 37 -10.76 -6.93 -8.88
N ASN A 38 -10.64 -5.61 -9.04
CA ASN A 38 -11.40 -4.60 -8.30
C ASN A 38 -11.32 -4.78 -6.77
N ILE A 39 -10.15 -5.19 -6.27
CA ILE A 39 -9.87 -5.39 -4.85
C ILE A 39 -9.37 -4.08 -4.25
N LYS A 40 -10.03 -3.63 -3.18
CA LYS A 40 -9.61 -2.43 -2.43
C LYS A 40 -8.51 -2.81 -1.43
N LEU A 41 -7.33 -2.19 -1.54
CA LEU A 41 -6.20 -2.42 -0.62
C LEU A 41 -6.44 -1.94 0.83
N LYS A 42 -7.46 -1.10 1.08
CA LYS A 42 -7.85 -0.59 2.41
C LYS A 42 -6.62 -0.16 3.26
N GLU A 43 -6.40 -0.79 4.40
CA GLU A 43 -5.32 -0.50 5.36
C GLU A 43 -3.92 -0.73 4.78
N LEU A 44 -3.75 -1.66 3.84
CA LEU A 44 -2.45 -1.89 3.19
C LEU A 44 -1.96 -0.66 2.44
N ARG A 45 -2.87 0.19 1.94
CA ARG A 45 -2.54 1.45 1.28
C ARG A 45 -1.90 2.49 2.21
N LYS A 46 -2.00 2.30 3.54
CA LYS A 46 -1.35 3.15 4.54
C LYS A 46 0.08 2.68 4.86
N LYS A 47 0.48 1.47 4.45
CA LYS A 47 1.80 0.87 4.75
C LYS A 47 2.90 1.27 3.77
N PHE A 48 2.57 1.92 2.65
CA PHE A 48 3.55 2.30 1.63
C PHE A 48 3.21 3.66 0.99
N CYS A 49 4.21 4.28 0.37
CA CYS A 49 4.02 5.52 -0.37
C CYS A 49 3.28 5.28 -1.70
N GLN A 50 2.18 5.99 -1.92
CA GLN A 50 1.35 5.80 -3.11
C GLN A 50 2.03 6.18 -4.44
N LYS A 51 3.06 7.05 -4.38
CA LYS A 51 3.83 7.56 -5.51
C LYS A 51 5.05 6.69 -5.80
N CYS A 52 6.01 6.61 -4.88
CA CYS A 52 7.25 5.87 -5.09
C CYS A 52 7.18 4.38 -4.74
N LEU A 53 6.06 3.91 -4.19
CA LEU A 53 5.80 2.51 -3.85
C LEU A 53 6.79 1.91 -2.84
N VAL A 54 7.49 2.74 -2.07
CA VAL A 54 8.35 2.28 -0.98
C VAL A 54 7.52 2.05 0.27
N MET A 55 7.76 0.93 0.95
CA MET A 55 7.18 0.64 2.27
C MET A 55 7.58 1.71 3.27
N PHE A 56 6.64 2.15 4.09
CA PHE A 56 6.97 3.09 5.15
C PHE A 56 7.70 2.37 6.28
N ASP A 57 8.82 2.93 6.69
CA ASP A 57 9.58 2.56 7.86
C ASP A 57 9.74 3.81 8.77
N VAL A 58 10.36 3.63 9.94
CA VAL A 58 10.57 4.70 10.93
C VAL A 58 11.48 5.80 10.38
N ASN A 59 12.40 5.47 9.46
CA ASN A 59 13.43 6.37 8.97
C ASN A 59 12.99 7.15 7.72
N ASN A 60 12.10 6.58 6.90
CA ASN A 60 11.71 7.03 5.58
C ASN A 60 10.34 7.72 5.54
N SER A 61 9.66 7.77 6.68
CA SER A 61 8.35 8.39 6.83
C SER A 61 8.31 9.37 7.99
N GLU A 62 7.44 10.35 7.89
CA GLU A 62 7.11 11.28 8.97
C GLU A 62 5.59 11.24 9.15
N ILE A 63 5.16 10.85 10.34
CA ILE A 63 3.75 10.71 10.69
C ILE A 63 3.37 11.85 11.63
N LYS A 64 2.34 12.61 11.25
CA LYS A 64 1.76 13.66 12.08
C LYS A 64 0.26 13.42 12.25
N ILE A 65 -0.23 13.54 13.47
CA ILE A 65 -1.66 13.47 13.79
C ILE A 65 -2.07 14.85 14.30
N LYS A 66 -3.01 15.49 13.60
CA LYS A 66 -3.54 16.81 13.99
C LYS A 66 -5.01 16.89 13.60
N GLN A 67 -5.88 17.38 14.50
CA GLN A 67 -7.30 17.62 14.23
C GLN A 67 -8.02 16.42 13.58
N GLY A 68 -7.85 15.20 14.14
CA GLY A 68 -8.48 13.98 13.60
C GLY A 68 -7.95 13.51 12.23
N LEU A 69 -6.87 14.11 11.72
CA LEU A 69 -6.23 13.74 10.46
C LEU A 69 -4.83 13.17 10.70
N LYS A 70 -4.59 11.96 10.21
CA LYS A 70 -3.26 11.37 10.10
C LYS A 70 -2.63 11.76 8.75
N LYS A 71 -1.55 12.51 8.80
CA LYS A 71 -0.72 12.87 7.64
C LYS A 71 0.56 12.02 7.66
N ILE A 72 0.86 11.37 6.55
CA ILE A 72 2.08 10.57 6.37
C ILE A 72 2.86 11.19 5.22
N LYS A 73 4.01 11.80 5.52
CA LYS A 73 4.93 12.35 4.52
C LYS A 73 6.02 11.32 4.23
N CYS A 74 6.20 10.98 2.96
CA CYS A 74 7.31 10.16 2.51
C CYS A 74 8.57 11.02 2.42
N LYS A 75 9.63 10.69 3.15
CA LYS A 75 10.90 11.42 3.08
C LYS A 75 11.64 11.19 1.75
N LYS A 76 11.39 10.05 1.08
CA LYS A 76 12.04 9.72 -0.21
C LYS A 76 11.53 10.53 -1.40
N CYS A 77 10.24 10.85 -1.46
CA CYS A 77 9.63 11.54 -2.61
C CYS A 77 8.76 12.76 -2.24
N ALA A 78 8.81 13.18 -0.97
CA ALA A 78 8.02 14.27 -0.38
C ALA A 78 6.49 14.14 -0.48
N HIS A 79 5.95 13.04 -1.03
CA HIS A 79 4.51 12.84 -1.17
C HIS A 79 3.82 12.74 0.20
N ILE A 80 2.69 13.44 0.36
CA ILE A 80 1.92 13.50 1.60
C ILE A 80 0.59 12.78 1.39
N SER A 81 0.39 11.68 2.11
CA SER A 81 -0.90 11.00 2.22
C SER A 81 -1.67 11.53 3.43
N ARG A 82 -2.98 11.74 3.30
CA ARG A 82 -3.85 12.21 4.39
C ARG A 82 -4.98 11.20 4.62
N TYR A 83 -5.22 10.85 5.88
CA TYR A 83 -6.25 9.89 6.27
C TYR A 83 -7.05 10.47 7.44
N LYS A 84 -8.39 10.45 7.34
CA LYS A 84 -9.27 10.73 8.48
C LYS A 84 -9.17 9.59 9.48
N LEU A 85 -8.94 9.92 10.74
CA LEU A 85 -9.15 9.02 11.86
C LEU A 85 -10.65 9.03 12.15
N LYS A 86 -11.24 7.84 12.29
CA LYS A 86 -12.64 7.66 12.71
C LYS A 86 -12.67 7.53 14.21
#